data_AF-A0A959UVV0-F1
#
_entry.id   AF-A0A959UVV0-F1
#
_cell.length_a   1.000
_cell.length_b   1.000
_cell.length_c   1.000
_cell.angle_alpha   90.00
_cell.angle_beta   90.00
_cell.angle_gamma   90.00
#
_symmetry.space_group_name_H-M   'P 1'
#
loop_
_entity.id
_entity.type
_entity.pdbx_description
1 polymer ?
#
loop_
_entity_poly.entity_id
_entity_poly.type
_entity_poly.pdbx_seq_one_letter_code
_entity_poly.pdbx_strand_id
1 'polypeptide(L)'
;MPSELLARYVAGEADASERDRVQRWAAEDPTHARELERFQRIWDWSEERPAAFEPDVDRAWQRVASRMAGSGDGRVIPFRTVTRWLAAAAMLTGLFFAVRYFLARPVERFAAADTHLPV
;
A
#
# COMPACT_ATOMS: atom_id res chain seq x y z
N MET A 1 -13.38 17.91 26.11
CA MET A 1 -11.94 17.86 25.80
C MET A 1 -11.67 16.72 24.80
N PRO A 2 -10.74 16.83 23.84
CA PRO A 2 -10.41 15.71 22.95
C PRO A 2 -9.77 14.55 23.74
N SER A 3 -10.20 13.32 23.48
CA SER A 3 -9.67 12.12 24.13
C SER A 3 -8.18 11.92 23.90
N GLU A 4 -7.70 12.24 22.70
CA GLU A 4 -6.26 12.18 22.34
C GLU A 4 -5.41 13.07 23.25
N LEU A 5 -5.91 14.26 23.58
CA LEU A 5 -5.20 15.19 24.46
C LEU A 5 -5.18 14.67 25.91
N LEU A 6 -6.27 14.05 26.37
CA LEU A 6 -6.31 13.42 27.69
C LEU A 6 -5.36 12.22 27.77
N ALA A 7 -5.29 11.40 26.72
CA ALA A 7 -4.36 10.28 26.64
C ALA A 7 -2.90 10.77 26.70
N ARG A 8 -2.54 11.76 25.87
CA ARG A 8 -1.21 12.38 25.91
C ARG A 8 -0.89 13.05 27.24
N TYR A 9 -1.87 13.69 27.87
CA TYR A 9 -1.69 14.29 29.19
C TYR A 9 -1.34 13.23 30.24
N VAL A 10 -2.09 12.14 30.30
CA VAL A 10 -1.87 11.06 31.27
C VAL A 10 -0.57 10.31 30.97
N ALA A 11 -0.20 10.14 29.69
CA ALA A 11 1.09 9.59 29.28
C ALA A 11 2.31 10.51 29.56
N GLY A 12 2.09 11.76 29.98
CA GLY A 12 3.16 12.73 30.21
C GLY A 12 3.74 13.38 28.94
N GLU A 13 3.08 13.22 27.80
CA GLU A 13 3.49 13.71 26.48
C GLU A 13 2.84 15.05 26.08
N ALA A 14 1.98 15.61 26.94
CA ALA A 14 1.38 16.92 26.73
C ALA A 14 2.37 18.05 27.07
N ASP A 15 2.40 19.08 26.23
CA ASP A 15 3.22 20.27 26.49
C ASP A 15 2.64 21.16 27.60
N ALA A 16 3.36 22.20 28.00
CA ALA A 16 2.94 23.07 29.10
C ALA A 16 1.57 23.74 28.86
N SER A 17 1.28 24.15 27.62
CA SER A 17 0.03 24.82 27.25
C SER A 17 -1.15 23.86 27.23
N GLU A 18 -0.90 22.63 26.80
CA GLU A 18 -1.86 21.54 26.75
C GLU A 18 -2.24 21.06 28.15
N ARG A 19 -1.25 20.89 29.03
CA ARG A 19 -1.47 20.53 30.44
C ARG A 19 -2.32 21.57 31.16
N ASP A 20 -2.01 22.85 30.99
CA ASP A 20 -2.79 23.93 31.59
C ASP A 20 -4.25 23.92 31.08
N ARG A 21 -4.44 23.64 29.79
CA ARG A 21 -5.77 23.50 29.20
C ARG A 21 -6.56 22.33 29.79
N VAL A 22 -5.92 21.17 29.98
CA VAL A 22 -6.53 20.00 30.61
C VAL A 22 -6.87 20.28 32.07
N GLN A 23 -5.98 20.94 32.82
CA GLN A 23 -6.21 21.28 34.23
C GLN A 23 -7.37 22.27 34.40
N ARG A 24 -7.43 23.32 33.57
CA ARG A 24 -8.56 24.27 33.59
C ARG A 24 -9.88 23.58 33.27
N TRP A 25 -9.92 22.78 32.21
CA TRP A 25 -11.11 22.01 31.86
C TRP A 25 -11.55 21.05 32.97
N ALA A 26 -10.60 20.37 33.63
CA ALA A 26 -10.90 19.49 34.75
C ALA A 26 -11.44 20.25 35.98
N ALA A 27 -11.01 21.50 36.18
CA ALA A 27 -11.47 22.36 37.28
C ALA A 27 -12.84 23.02 37.03
N GLU A 28 -13.30 23.09 35.77
CA GLU A 28 -14.57 23.72 35.40
C GLU A 28 -15.80 22.92 35.87
N ASP A 29 -15.73 21.58 35.87
CA ASP A 29 -16.86 20.71 36.24
C ASP A 29 -16.37 19.42 36.93
N PRO A 30 -16.95 19.00 38.07
CA PRO A 30 -16.65 17.71 38.70
C PRO A 30 -16.76 16.49 37.77
N THR A 31 -17.58 16.57 36.73
CA THR A 31 -17.76 15.54 35.71
C THR A 31 -16.54 15.43 34.80
N HIS A 32 -15.88 16.55 34.48
CA HIS A 32 -14.61 16.55 33.74
C HIS A 32 -13.48 15.95 34.57
N ALA A 33 -13.42 16.28 35.87
CA ALA A 33 -12.46 15.67 36.78
C ALA A 33 -12.61 14.14 36.83
N ARG A 34 -13.84 13.63 36.91
CA ARG A 34 -14.12 12.18 36.84
C ARG A 34 -13.72 11.54 35.52
N GLU A 35 -13.86 12.27 34.41
CA GLU A 35 -13.41 11.80 33.11
C GLU A 35 -11.88 11.70 33.04
N LEU A 36 -11.16 12.71 33.53
CA LEU A 36 -9.70 12.67 33.61
C LEU A 36 -9.21 11.50 34.49
N GLU A 37 -9.85 11.28 35.64
CA GLU A 37 -9.55 10.17 36.55
C GLU A 37 -9.81 8.80 35.89
N ARG A 38 -10.82 8.69 35.01
CA ARG A 38 -11.04 7.47 34.21
C ARG A 38 -9.86 7.18 33.28
N PHE A 39 -9.32 8.20 32.62
CA PHE A 39 -8.14 8.03 31.76
C PHE A 39 -6.90 7.66 32.57
N GLN A 40 -6.69 8.27 33.75
CA GLN A 40 -5.60 7.91 34.67
C GLN A 40 -5.65 6.43 35.06
N ARG A 41 -6.82 5.93 35.51
CA ARG A 41 -6.96 4.51 35.87
C ARG A 41 -6.64 3.54 34.74
N ILE A 42 -7.05 3.86 33.51
CA ILE A 42 -6.77 3.02 32.35
C ILE A 42 -5.25 2.98 32.07
N TRP A 43 -4.58 4.12 32.23
CA TRP A 43 -3.13 4.21 32.07
C TRP A 43 -2.39 3.42 33.16
N ASP A 44 -2.79 3.59 34.42
CA ASP A 44 -2.17 2.88 35.56
C ASP A 44 -2.28 1.36 35.40
N TRP A 45 -3.42 0.85 34.94
CA TRP A 45 -3.59 -0.57 34.62
C TRP A 45 -2.68 -1.08 33.51
N SER A 46 -2.25 -0.20 32.58
CA SER A 46 -1.29 -0.58 31.55
C SER A 46 0.15 -0.68 32.09
N GLU A 47 0.47 0.08 33.14
CA GLU A 47 1.76 0.01 33.85
C GLU A 47 1.82 -1.17 34.82
N GLU A 48 0.67 -1.61 35.35
CA GLU A 48 0.53 -2.85 36.11
C GLU A 48 0.85 -4.05 35.20
N ARG A 49 2.14 -4.36 35.06
CA ARG A 49 2.58 -5.65 34.52
C ARG A 49 1.94 -6.74 35.39
N PRO A 50 1.21 -7.70 34.80
CA PRO A 50 0.87 -8.91 35.52
C PRO A 50 2.18 -9.50 36.05
N ALA A 51 2.33 -9.58 37.37
CA ALA A 51 3.57 -9.96 38.04
C ALA A 51 4.09 -11.38 37.67
N ALA A 52 3.37 -12.09 36.80
CA ALA A 52 3.66 -13.44 36.35
C ALA A 52 3.75 -13.59 34.82
N PHE A 53 3.69 -12.51 34.02
CA PHE A 53 3.89 -12.63 32.58
C PHE A 53 5.39 -12.73 32.26
N GLU A 54 5.92 -13.95 32.36
CA GLU A 54 7.25 -14.30 31.86
C GLU A 54 7.08 -14.99 30.48
N PRO A 55 7.17 -14.24 29.37
CA PRO A 55 7.00 -14.82 28.05
C PRO A 55 8.16 -15.77 27.73
N ASP A 56 7.84 -16.97 27.26
CA ASP A 56 8.83 -17.91 26.71
C ASP A 56 9.36 -17.37 25.37
N VAL A 57 10.47 -16.64 25.46
CA VAL A 57 11.15 -15.98 24.33
C VAL A 57 11.66 -17.01 23.32
N ASP A 58 12.17 -18.15 23.79
CA ASP A 58 12.71 -19.21 22.94
C ASP A 58 11.63 -19.84 22.07
N ARG A 59 10.49 -20.17 22.67
CA ARG A 59 9.32 -20.68 21.93
C ARG A 59 8.76 -19.63 20.97
N ALA A 60 8.81 -18.34 21.33
CA ALA A 60 8.40 -17.28 20.42
C ALA A 60 9.32 -17.22 19.19
N TRP A 61 10.64 -17.30 19.37
CA TRP A 61 11.61 -17.35 18.28
C TRP A 61 11.47 -18.58 17.39
N GLN A 62 11.22 -19.76 17.97
CA GLN A 62 10.99 -20.99 17.21
C GLN A 62 9.77 -20.87 16.27
N ARG A 63 8.69 -20.20 16.71
CA ARG A 63 7.51 -19.95 15.86
C ARG A 63 7.82 -19.00 14.69
N VAL A 64 8.70 -18.03 14.90
CA VAL A 64 9.12 -17.11 13.83
C VAL A 64 10.01 -17.86 12.84
N ALA A 65 10.99 -18.61 13.33
CA ALA A 65 11.90 -19.42 12.53
C ALA A 65 11.16 -20.45 11.67
N SER A 66 10.19 -21.17 12.23
CA SER A 66 9.43 -22.19 11.50
C SER A 66 8.57 -21.60 10.37
N ARG A 67 7.99 -20.40 10.56
CA ARG A 67 7.23 -19.70 9.51
C ARG A 67 8.13 -19.19 8.39
N MET A 68 9.33 -18.72 8.72
CA MET A 68 10.32 -18.30 7.71
C MET A 68 10.84 -19.51 6.92
N ALA A 69 11.14 -20.63 7.59
CA ALA A 69 11.58 -21.86 6.94
C ALA A 69 10.50 -22.48 6.03
N GLY A 70 9.22 -22.44 6.44
CA GLY A 70 8.10 -22.96 5.66
C GLY A 70 7.75 -22.11 4.43
N SER A 71 8.22 -20.85 4.37
CA SER A 71 8.06 -19.97 3.21
C SER A 71 9.18 -20.17 2.16
N GLY A 72 10.16 -21.03 2.46
CA GLY A 72 11.28 -21.38 1.57
C GLY A 72 10.93 -22.38 0.47
N ASP A 73 9.77 -23.04 0.53
CA ASP A 73 9.25 -23.88 -0.57
C ASP A 73 8.37 -23.06 -1.51
N GLY A 74 8.88 -21.87 -1.86
CA GLY A 74 8.34 -21.09 -2.97
C GLY A 74 8.46 -21.94 -4.22
N ARG A 75 7.36 -22.55 -4.65
CA ARG A 75 7.26 -23.37 -5.86
C ARG A 75 7.94 -22.63 -7.02
N VAL A 76 9.15 -23.05 -7.36
CA VAL A 76 9.90 -22.50 -8.51
C VAL A 76 9.14 -22.94 -9.75
N ILE A 77 8.37 -22.03 -10.34
CA ILE A 77 7.74 -22.26 -11.64
C ILE A 77 8.82 -21.96 -12.69
N PRO A 78 9.36 -22.98 -13.40
CA PRO A 78 10.33 -22.70 -14.45
C PRO A 78 9.64 -21.93 -15.58
N PHE A 79 10.10 -20.72 -15.85
CA PHE A 79 9.63 -19.94 -17.00
C PHE A 79 10.19 -20.59 -18.28
N ARG A 80 9.44 -21.53 -18.85
CA ARG A 80 9.86 -22.28 -20.04
C ARG A 80 9.75 -21.40 -21.28
N THR A 81 10.84 -21.29 -22.03
CA THR A 81 11.15 -20.48 -23.24
C THR A 81 10.17 -20.58 -24.43
N VAL A 82 8.99 -21.17 -24.28
CA VAL A 82 8.04 -21.46 -25.37
C VAL A 82 7.34 -20.20 -25.91
N THR A 83 7.36 -19.08 -25.17
CA THR A 83 6.77 -17.80 -25.60
C THR A 83 7.57 -17.07 -26.68
N ARG A 84 8.87 -17.38 -26.90
CA ARG A 84 9.68 -16.70 -27.92
C ARG A 84 9.31 -17.07 -29.35
N TRP A 85 8.90 -18.32 -29.59
CA TRP A 85 8.52 -18.78 -30.93
C TRP A 85 7.09 -18.38 -31.33
N LEU A 86 6.20 -18.18 -30.35
CA LEU A 86 4.84 -17.72 -30.60
C LEU A 86 4.78 -16.24 -31.04
N ALA A 87 5.65 -15.39 -30.50
CA ALA A 87 5.74 -13.98 -30.90
C ALA A 87 6.22 -13.81 -32.36
N ALA A 88 7.17 -14.65 -32.81
CA ALA A 88 7.69 -14.59 -34.17
C ALA A 88 6.63 -14.96 -35.24
N ALA A 89 5.79 -15.96 -34.97
CA ALA A 89 4.72 -16.37 -35.89
C ALA A 89 3.61 -15.29 -36.04
N ALA A 90 3.27 -14.58 -34.96
CA ALA A 90 2.29 -13.51 -34.99
C ALA A 90 2.76 -12.31 -35.84
N MET A 91 4.05 -11.96 -35.76
CA MET A 91 4.64 -10.87 -36.56
C MET A 91 4.64 -11.19 -38.06
N LEU A 92 4.98 -12.42 -38.44
CA LEU A 92 4.99 -12.84 -39.85
C LEU A 92 3.58 -12.85 -40.46
N THR A 93 2.58 -13.30 -39.70
CA THR A 93 1.19 -13.34 -40.16
C THR A 93 0.62 -11.93 -40.34
N GLY A 94 0.88 -11.02 -39.40
CA GLY A 94 0.47 -9.61 -39.52
C GLY A 94 1.12 -8.89 -40.69
N LEU A 95 2.43 -9.08 -40.89
CA LEU A 95 3.16 -8.46 -42.01
C LEU A 95 2.66 -8.98 -43.36
N PHE A 96 2.39 -10.29 -43.47
CA PHE A 96 1.86 -10.88 -44.70
C PHE A 96 0.49 -10.29 -45.09
N PHE A 97 -0.42 -10.13 -44.13
CA PHE A 97 -1.73 -9.52 -44.38
C PHE A 97 -1.63 -8.03 -44.75
N ALA A 98 -0.75 -7.27 -44.09
CA ALA A 98 -0.54 -5.85 -44.40
C ALA A 98 0.02 -5.64 -45.81
N VAL A 99 1.04 -6.42 -46.20
CA VAL A 99 1.62 -6.38 -47.55
C VAL A 99 0.58 -6.77 -48.59
N ARG A 100 -0.17 -7.86 -48.36
CA ARG A 100 -1.23 -8.29 -49.28
C ARG A 100 -2.32 -7.22 -49.43
N TYR A 101 -2.72 -6.56 -48.35
CA TYR A 101 -3.70 -5.48 -48.39
C TYR A 101 -3.19 -4.26 -49.18
N PHE A 102 -1.91 -3.93 -49.06
CA PHE A 102 -1.30 -2.78 -49.73
C PHE A 102 -1.10 -3.04 -51.24
N LEU A 103 -0.68 -4.24 -51.64
CA LEU A 103 -0.55 -4.59 -53.07
C LEU A 103 -1.91 -4.80 -53.77
N ALA A 104 -2.98 -5.10 -53.02
CA ALA A 104 -4.34 -5.23 -53.55
C ALA A 104 -5.06 -3.88 -53.75
N ARG A 105 -4.40 -2.74 -53.53
CA ARG A 105 -4.92 -1.39 -53.82
C ARG A 105 -4.38 -0.90 -55.18
N PRO A 106 -5.08 -1.12 -56.31
CA PRO A 106 -4.71 -0.48 -57.57
C PRO A 106 -4.86 1.04 -57.44
N VAL A 107 -3.76 1.77 -57.66
CA VAL A 107 -3.69 3.24 -57.63
C VAL A 107 -4.25 3.77 -58.95
N GLU A 108 -5.52 4.20 -58.96
CA GLU A 108 -6.20 4.66 -60.18
C GLU A 108 -6.26 6.18 -60.39
N ARG A 109 -5.55 7.04 -59.62
CA ARG A 109 -5.79 8.51 -59.75
C ARG A 109 -4.55 9.39 -59.81
N PHE A 110 -3.65 9.09 -60.75
CA PHE A 110 -2.64 10.06 -61.20
C PHE A 110 -2.56 10.20 -62.73
N ALA A 111 -3.62 9.86 -63.46
CA ALA A 111 -3.78 10.23 -64.87
C ALA A 111 -4.71 11.45 -64.97
N ALA A 112 -4.31 12.45 -65.75
CA ALA A 112 -5.07 13.65 -66.14
C ALA A 112 -4.97 14.91 -65.26
N ALA A 113 -3.83 15.14 -64.61
CA ALA A 113 -3.43 16.49 -64.17
C ALA A 113 -2.30 17.06 -65.06
N ASP A 114 -2.38 16.83 -66.38
CA ASP A 114 -1.38 17.34 -67.32
C ASP A 114 -2.00 17.72 -68.66
N THR A 115 -2.80 18.78 -68.66
CA THR A 115 -3.00 19.66 -69.80
C THR A 115 -3.45 21.00 -69.25
N HIS A 116 -2.56 21.99 -69.23
CA HIS A 116 -2.80 23.40 -69.56
C HIS A 116 -1.59 24.22 -69.09
N LEU A 117 -0.59 24.36 -69.97
CA LEU A 117 0.41 25.41 -69.95
C LEU A 117 0.26 26.29 -71.23
N PRO A 118 0.73 27.55 -71.19
CA PRO A 118 0.12 28.68 -71.88
C PRO A 118 0.78 29.02 -73.23
N VAL A 119 0.06 29.79 -74.05
CA VAL A 119 0.62 30.78 -74.98
C VAL A 119 -0.31 32.00 -75.00
#